data_AF-A0A8X7S081-F1
#
_entry.id   AF-A0A8X7S081-F1
#
_cell.length_a   1.000
_cell.length_b   1.000
_cell.length_c   1.000
_cell.angle_alpha   90.00
_cell.angle_beta   90.00
_cell.angle_gamma   90.00
#
_symmetry.space_group_name_H-M   'P 1'
#
loop_
_entity.id
_entity.type
_entity.pdbx_description
1 polymer ?
#
loop_
_entity_poly.entity_id
_entity_poly.type
_entity_poly.pdbx_seq_one_letter_code
_entity_poly.pdbx_strand_id
1 'polypeptide(L)'
;MATNRNRSKFELLPTELQTEIIWRLAKMSRPAVRNLLAAIPPLARAANVPIVYKNINIHGLTVNPRASMTMYHDLMERCLASGNVQAHYVRRIIEYFENDNVAGGLPHLRISSEGSYQKAVYLYGIIKLCSGEPAIGRAMIDSLGWMENKARVDNCWRRIKQSLHGVRVLQLQSYTATYWNTRATITCHPDNVEERCDNCFYYKQITKFVFII
;
A
#
# COMPACT_ATOMS: atom_id res chain seq x y z
N MET A 1 -33.08 -31.45 20.33
CA MET A 1 -33.63 -31.40 18.96
C MET A 1 -32.61 -30.73 18.05
N ALA A 2 -31.88 -31.50 17.24
CA ALA A 2 -30.99 -30.94 16.22
C ALA A 2 -31.84 -30.52 15.02
N THR A 3 -32.00 -29.22 14.81
CA THR A 3 -32.64 -28.67 13.60
C THR A 3 -31.86 -29.14 12.38
N ASN A 4 -32.50 -29.95 11.53
CA ASN A 4 -31.96 -30.43 10.27
C ASN A 4 -31.89 -29.26 9.27
N ARG A 5 -30.90 -28.37 9.45
CA ARG A 5 -30.61 -27.29 8.51
C ARG A 5 -30.05 -27.93 7.24
N ASN A 6 -30.71 -27.74 6.11
CA ASN A 6 -30.16 -28.09 4.80
C ASN A 6 -28.80 -27.41 4.65
N ARG A 7 -27.72 -28.18 4.79
CA ARG A 7 -26.36 -27.70 4.64
C ARG A 7 -26.18 -27.27 3.19
N SER A 8 -25.58 -26.10 2.97
CA SER A 8 -25.23 -25.70 1.62
C SER A 8 -24.24 -26.71 1.00
N LYS A 9 -24.26 -26.89 -0.32
CA LYS A 9 -23.26 -27.72 -1.02
C LYS A 9 -21.82 -27.27 -0.70
N PHE A 10 -21.64 -26.00 -0.36
CA PHE A 10 -20.37 -25.42 0.03
C PHE A 10 -19.88 -25.94 1.39
N GLU A 11 -20.76 -26.09 2.38
CA GLU A 11 -20.43 -26.65 3.70
C GLU A 11 -20.00 -28.11 3.64
N LEU A 12 -20.40 -28.82 2.57
CA LEU A 12 -20.06 -30.23 2.37
C LEU A 12 -18.67 -30.41 1.73
N LEU A 13 -18.06 -29.33 1.23
CA LEU A 13 -16.71 -29.40 0.68
C LEU A 13 -15.68 -29.64 1.79
N PRO A 14 -14.55 -30.32 1.49
CA PRO A 14 -13.37 -30.33 2.36
C PRO A 14 -12.94 -28.92 2.76
N THR A 15 -12.44 -28.77 3.99
CA THR A 15 -12.03 -27.47 4.57
C THR A 15 -11.00 -26.76 3.70
N GLU A 16 -10.12 -27.52 3.03
CA GLU A 16 -9.08 -27.04 2.13
C GLU A 16 -9.70 -26.35 0.91
N LEU A 17 -10.74 -26.96 0.31
CA LEU A 17 -11.46 -26.38 -0.83
C LEU A 17 -12.30 -25.17 -0.40
N GLN A 18 -12.91 -25.21 0.79
CA GLN A 18 -13.60 -24.04 1.35
C GLN A 18 -12.61 -22.87 1.51
N THR A 19 -11.44 -23.14 2.09
CA THR A 19 -10.37 -22.16 2.32
C THR A 19 -9.87 -21.58 1.00
N GLU A 20 -9.61 -22.40 -0.01
CA GLU A 20 -9.16 -21.96 -1.33
C GLU A 20 -10.18 -21.04 -2.01
N ILE A 21 -11.47 -21.40 -1.96
CA ILE A 21 -12.52 -20.55 -2.54
C ILE A 21 -12.63 -19.22 -1.79
N ILE A 22 -12.60 -19.25 -0.45
CA ILE A 22 -12.62 -18.05 0.37
C ILE A 22 -11.38 -17.18 0.11
N TRP A 23 -10.20 -17.79 -0.06
CA TRP A 23 -8.95 -17.11 -0.40
C TRP A 23 -9.04 -16.36 -1.73
N ARG A 24 -9.60 -17.01 -2.78
CA ARG A 24 -9.84 -16.35 -4.08
C ARG A 24 -10.84 -15.20 -3.93
N LEU A 25 -11.93 -15.45 -3.21
CA LEU A 25 -12.97 -14.44 -2.97
C LEU A 25 -12.40 -13.23 -2.20
N ALA A 26 -11.53 -13.48 -1.22
CA ALA A 26 -10.86 -12.47 -0.42
C ALA A 26 -10.01 -11.53 -1.28
N LYS A 27 -9.32 -12.06 -2.30
CA LYS A 27 -8.57 -11.27 -3.29
C LYS A 27 -9.44 -10.28 -4.05
N MET A 28 -10.67 -10.69 -4.36
CA MET A 28 -11.58 -9.93 -5.20
C MET A 28 -12.38 -8.92 -4.38
N SER A 29 -12.94 -9.32 -3.25
CA SER A 29 -13.89 -8.51 -2.49
C SER A 29 -13.98 -8.93 -1.03
N ARG A 30 -13.46 -8.09 -0.12
CA ARG A 30 -13.67 -8.22 1.33
C ARG A 30 -15.17 -8.21 1.71
N PRO A 31 -16.02 -7.32 1.17
CA PRO A 31 -17.46 -7.39 1.45
C PRO A 31 -18.10 -8.72 1.05
N ALA A 32 -17.65 -9.34 -0.05
CA ALA A 32 -18.16 -10.64 -0.46
C ALA A 32 -17.79 -11.75 0.54
N VAL A 33 -16.55 -11.75 1.06
CA VAL A 33 -16.17 -12.67 2.15
C VAL A 33 -17.04 -12.45 3.39
N ARG A 34 -17.24 -11.19 3.80
CA ARG A 34 -18.12 -10.88 4.95
C ARG A 34 -19.54 -11.40 4.74
N ASN A 35 -20.11 -11.17 3.56
CA ASN A 35 -21.47 -11.60 3.22
C ASN A 35 -21.57 -13.14 3.17
N LEU A 36 -20.55 -13.82 2.63
CA LEU A 36 -20.46 -15.28 2.62
C LEU A 36 -20.46 -15.85 4.05
N LEU A 37 -19.64 -15.28 4.93
CA LEU A 37 -19.55 -15.72 6.33
C LEU A 37 -20.83 -15.44 7.13
N ALA A 38 -21.54 -14.35 6.81
CA ALA A 38 -22.85 -14.06 7.40
C ALA A 38 -23.92 -15.07 6.93
N ALA A 39 -23.91 -15.44 5.65
CA ALA A 39 -24.87 -16.40 5.09
C ALA A 39 -24.59 -17.84 5.58
N ILE A 40 -23.32 -18.21 5.74
CA ILE A 40 -22.88 -19.55 6.09
C ILE A 40 -21.88 -19.50 7.27
N PRO A 41 -22.37 -19.28 8.51
CA PRO A 41 -21.51 -19.12 9.70
C PRO A 41 -20.47 -20.23 9.94
N PRO A 42 -20.74 -21.53 9.66
CA PRO A 42 -19.75 -22.59 9.83
C PRO A 42 -18.43 -22.38 9.07
N LEU A 43 -18.45 -21.59 7.98
CA LEU A 43 -17.26 -21.29 7.18
C LEU A 43 -16.30 -20.31 7.85
N ALA A 44 -16.68 -19.68 8.96
CA ALA A 44 -15.81 -18.77 9.69
C ALA A 44 -14.49 -19.44 10.09
N ARG A 45 -14.52 -20.76 10.39
CA ARG A 45 -13.30 -21.52 10.70
C ARG A 45 -12.37 -21.65 9.48
N ALA A 46 -12.92 -21.96 8.31
CA ALA A 46 -12.15 -22.04 7.06
C ALA A 46 -11.61 -20.67 6.60
N ALA A 47 -12.31 -19.58 6.93
CA ALA A 47 -11.83 -18.22 6.67
C ALA A 47 -10.78 -17.72 7.67
N ASN A 48 -10.78 -18.25 8.89
CA ASN A 48 -9.90 -17.80 9.96
C ASN A 48 -8.50 -18.45 9.89
N VAL A 49 -7.85 -18.32 8.74
CA VAL A 49 -6.52 -18.87 8.50
C VAL A 49 -5.58 -17.81 7.89
N PRO A 50 -4.27 -17.85 8.17
CA PRO A 50 -3.35 -16.78 7.77
C PRO A 50 -3.37 -16.46 6.27
N ILE A 51 -3.48 -17.47 5.41
CA ILE A 51 -3.44 -17.30 3.95
C ILE A 51 -4.59 -16.42 3.42
N VAL A 52 -5.78 -16.50 4.03
CA VAL A 52 -6.94 -15.68 3.67
C VAL A 52 -6.65 -14.21 4.00
N TYR A 53 -6.14 -13.92 5.20
CA TYR A 53 -5.78 -12.56 5.61
C TYR A 53 -4.60 -12.00 4.83
N LYS A 54 -3.65 -12.83 4.40
CA LYS A 54 -2.54 -12.42 3.52
C LYS A 54 -3.06 -11.88 2.18
N ASN A 55 -4.17 -12.44 1.68
CA ASN A 55 -4.68 -12.18 0.34
C ASN A 55 -5.93 -11.28 0.31
N ILE A 56 -6.53 -11.00 1.47
CA ILE A 56 -7.75 -10.20 1.54
C ILE A 56 -7.51 -8.78 1.03
N ASN A 57 -8.38 -8.35 0.12
CA ASN A 57 -8.31 -7.04 -0.49
C ASN A 57 -8.92 -5.98 0.44
N ILE A 58 -8.05 -5.15 1.00
CA ILE A 58 -8.39 -4.03 1.87
C ILE A 58 -8.16 -2.70 1.16
N HIS A 59 -8.33 -2.65 -0.16
CA HIS A 59 -8.11 -1.44 -0.96
C HIS A 59 -8.76 -0.18 -0.36
N GLY A 60 -9.99 -0.29 0.17
CA GLY A 60 -10.66 0.83 0.85
C GLY A 60 -9.86 1.42 2.00
N LEU A 61 -9.16 0.59 2.80
CA LEU A 61 -8.27 1.06 3.87
C LEU A 61 -6.97 1.65 3.32
N THR A 62 -6.53 1.20 2.13
CA THR A 62 -5.39 1.83 1.46
C THR A 62 -5.71 3.21 0.88
N VAL A 63 -6.99 3.56 0.75
CA VAL A 63 -7.46 4.88 0.32
C VAL A 63 -7.77 5.75 1.53
N ASN A 64 -8.35 5.18 2.58
CA ASN A 64 -8.58 5.86 3.86
C ASN A 64 -7.89 5.11 5.02
N PRO A 65 -6.58 5.33 5.23
CA PRO A 65 -5.82 4.63 6.27
C PRO A 65 -6.34 4.85 7.68
N ARG A 66 -6.85 6.03 8.03
CA ARG A 66 -7.34 6.31 9.40
C ARG A 66 -8.48 5.39 9.83
N ALA A 67 -9.28 4.88 8.89
CA ALA A 67 -10.33 3.90 9.20
C ALA A 67 -9.78 2.59 9.80
N SER A 68 -8.49 2.28 9.56
CA SER A 68 -7.81 1.13 10.15
C SER A 68 -7.64 1.23 11.67
N MET A 69 -7.51 2.45 12.21
CA MET A 69 -7.24 2.69 13.63
C MET A 69 -8.47 2.55 14.51
N THR A 70 -9.68 2.59 13.93
CA THR A 70 -10.95 2.54 14.66
C THR A 70 -11.74 1.29 14.29
N MET A 71 -12.46 1.32 13.18
CA MET A 71 -13.46 0.29 12.82
C MET A 71 -12.85 -1.05 12.36
N TYR A 72 -11.58 -1.04 11.94
CA TYR A 72 -10.96 -2.19 11.29
C TYR A 72 -9.69 -2.69 11.99
N HIS A 73 -9.49 -2.32 13.26
CA HIS A 73 -8.28 -2.65 14.02
C HIS A 73 -7.96 -4.16 14.00
N ASP A 74 -8.91 -5.01 14.42
CA ASP A 74 -8.68 -6.46 14.50
C ASP A 74 -8.41 -7.11 13.15
N LEU A 75 -9.09 -6.64 12.10
CA LEU A 75 -8.84 -7.11 10.74
C LEU A 75 -7.41 -6.75 10.32
N MET A 76 -6.97 -5.54 10.65
CA MET A 76 -5.65 -5.02 10.29
C MET A 76 -4.53 -5.77 11.01
N GLU A 77 -4.68 -6.07 12.30
CA GLU A 77 -3.70 -6.87 13.03
C GLU A 77 -3.54 -8.27 12.43
N ARG A 78 -4.64 -8.92 12.06
CA ARG A 78 -4.58 -10.23 11.37
C ARG A 78 -3.93 -10.12 10.00
N CYS A 79 -4.22 -9.06 9.24
CA CYS A 79 -3.61 -8.85 7.93
C CYS A 79 -2.10 -8.58 8.04
N LEU A 80 -1.66 -7.82 9.05
CA LEU A 80 -0.25 -7.55 9.32
C LEU A 80 0.49 -8.83 9.74
N ALA A 81 -0.06 -9.59 10.69
CA ALA A 81 0.52 -10.86 11.12
C ALA A 81 0.66 -11.87 9.97
N SER A 82 -0.25 -11.82 8.99
CA SER A 82 -0.21 -12.66 7.79
C SER A 82 0.68 -12.13 6.66
N GLY A 83 1.32 -10.96 6.81
CA GLY A 83 2.17 -10.37 5.77
C GLY A 83 1.40 -9.80 4.57
N ASN A 84 0.19 -9.28 4.79
CA ASN A 84 -0.58 -8.63 3.73
C ASN A 84 0.07 -7.30 3.31
N VAL A 85 0.51 -7.21 2.06
CA VAL A 85 1.25 -6.04 1.55
C VAL A 85 0.45 -4.74 1.60
N GLN A 86 -0.87 -4.79 1.46
CA GLN A 86 -1.73 -3.61 1.59
C GLN A 86 -1.82 -3.15 3.05
N ALA A 87 -1.80 -4.09 4.00
CA ALA A 87 -1.88 -3.78 5.42
C ALA A 87 -0.59 -3.12 5.90
N HIS A 88 0.56 -3.64 5.46
CA HIS A 88 1.86 -3.00 5.70
C HIS A 88 1.91 -1.59 5.10
N TYR A 89 1.37 -1.37 3.89
CA TYR A 89 1.26 -0.01 3.34
C TYR A 89 0.42 0.93 4.22
N VAL A 90 -0.75 0.47 4.68
CA VAL A 90 -1.63 1.26 5.55
C VAL A 90 -0.96 1.59 6.88
N ARG A 91 -0.39 0.58 7.55
CA ARG A 91 0.34 0.77 8.81
C ARG A 91 1.47 1.77 8.66
N ARG A 92 2.19 1.72 7.54
CA ARG A 92 3.21 2.71 7.20
C ARG A 92 2.68 4.13 7.05
N ILE A 93 1.47 4.34 6.51
CA ILE A 93 0.92 5.70 6.41
C ILE A 93 0.68 6.24 7.82
N ILE A 94 0.08 5.42 8.69
CA ILE A 94 -0.20 5.78 10.07
C ILE A 94 1.11 6.05 10.84
N GLU A 95 2.01 5.08 10.93
CA GLU A 95 3.22 5.25 11.73
C GLU A 95 4.11 6.37 11.20
N TYR A 96 4.42 6.37 9.91
CA TYR A 96 5.42 7.29 9.37
C TYR A 96 4.90 8.73 9.24
N PHE A 97 3.65 8.93 8.81
CA PHE A 97 3.12 10.26 8.51
C PHE A 97 2.13 10.78 9.54
N GLU A 98 1.25 9.94 10.09
CA GLU A 98 0.28 10.43 11.09
C GLU A 98 0.92 10.57 12.47
N ASN A 99 1.76 9.59 12.86
CA ASN A 99 2.35 9.50 14.20
C ASN A 99 3.80 10.03 14.26
N ASP A 100 4.36 10.50 13.15
CA ASP A 100 5.76 10.92 13.03
C ASP A 100 6.80 9.86 13.48
N ASN A 101 6.40 8.59 13.48
CA ASN A 101 7.20 7.44 13.87
C ASN A 101 7.92 6.85 12.64
N VAL A 102 8.98 7.53 12.20
CA VAL A 102 9.81 7.12 11.06
C VAL A 102 10.38 5.70 11.25
N ALA A 103 10.89 5.40 12.44
CA ALA A 103 11.51 4.11 12.76
C ALA A 103 10.51 2.95 12.71
N GLY A 104 9.28 3.17 13.17
CA GLY A 104 8.20 2.17 13.09
C GLY A 104 7.61 2.05 11.69
N GLY A 105 7.46 3.16 10.96
CA GLY A 105 6.79 3.15 9.66
C GLY A 105 7.63 2.63 8.49
N LEU A 106 8.95 2.85 8.50
CA LEU A 106 9.83 2.49 7.39
C LEU A 106 9.94 0.97 7.13
N PRO A 107 10.04 0.09 8.16
CA PRO A 107 10.02 -1.36 7.96
C PRO A 107 8.74 -1.84 7.26
N HIS A 108 7.57 -1.32 7.65
CA HIS A 108 6.32 -1.64 6.97
C HIS A 108 6.31 -1.17 5.51
N LEU A 109 6.89 0.00 5.22
CA LEU A 109 7.04 0.48 3.85
C LEU A 109 7.83 -0.51 2.99
N ARG A 110 8.98 -0.94 3.53
CA ARG A 110 9.90 -1.86 2.87
C ARG A 110 9.21 -3.18 2.54
N ILE A 111 8.56 -3.83 3.51
CA ILE A 111 7.84 -5.10 3.30
C ILE A 111 6.80 -4.97 2.19
N SER A 112 6.02 -3.88 2.19
CA SER A 112 5.00 -3.63 1.17
C SER A 112 5.62 -3.40 -0.22
N SER A 113 6.75 -2.71 -0.29
CA SER A 113 7.49 -2.46 -1.54
C SER A 113 8.12 -3.73 -2.12
N GLU A 114 8.75 -4.56 -1.29
CA GLU A 114 9.31 -5.87 -1.68
C GLU A 114 8.21 -6.82 -2.16
N GLY A 115 7.01 -6.71 -1.57
CA GLY A 115 5.79 -7.35 -2.03
C GLY A 115 5.18 -6.76 -3.31
N SER A 116 5.90 -5.88 -4.02
CA SER A 116 5.52 -5.28 -5.31
C SER A 116 4.23 -4.45 -5.26
N TYR A 117 3.83 -3.94 -4.09
CA TYR A 117 2.70 -3.04 -4.01
C TYR A 117 3.06 -1.67 -4.56
N GLN A 118 2.60 -1.35 -5.77
CA GLN A 118 3.06 -0.18 -6.55
C GLN A 118 3.10 1.15 -5.78
N LYS A 119 2.11 1.43 -4.92
CA LYS A 119 2.11 2.63 -4.07
C LYS A 119 3.26 2.63 -3.07
N ALA A 120 3.55 1.48 -2.45
CA ALA A 120 4.68 1.33 -1.54
C ALA A 120 6.01 1.39 -2.28
N VAL A 121 6.13 0.77 -3.45
CA VAL A 121 7.34 0.83 -4.29
C VAL A 121 7.69 2.27 -4.63
N TYR A 122 6.74 3.06 -5.13
CA TYR A 122 6.96 4.48 -5.41
C TYR A 122 7.40 5.24 -4.16
N LEU A 123 6.62 5.11 -3.08
CA LEU A 123 6.83 5.89 -1.87
C LEU A 123 8.13 5.53 -1.15
N TYR A 124 8.52 4.25 -1.16
CA TYR A 124 9.81 3.79 -0.66
C TYR A 124 10.95 4.33 -1.50
N GLY A 125 10.82 4.26 -2.84
CA GLY A 125 11.82 4.78 -3.77
C GLY A 125 12.06 6.27 -3.57
N ILE A 126 11.00 7.06 -3.48
CA ILE A 126 11.07 8.50 -3.21
C ILE A 126 11.74 8.81 -1.87
N ILE A 127 11.36 8.10 -0.79
CA ILE A 127 11.96 8.31 0.52
C ILE A 127 13.45 7.98 0.47
N LYS A 128 13.86 6.90 -0.21
CA LYS A 128 15.27 6.52 -0.36
C LYS A 128 16.06 7.51 -1.20
N LEU A 129 15.48 8.06 -2.28
CA LEU A 129 16.06 9.18 -3.00
C LEU A 129 16.35 10.36 -2.05
N CYS A 130 15.39 10.68 -1.19
CA CYS A 130 15.47 11.83 -0.28
C CYS A 130 16.25 11.57 1.02
N SER A 131 16.67 10.33 1.29
CA SER A 131 17.37 9.93 2.53
C SER A 131 18.85 9.63 2.31
N GLY A 132 19.41 10.01 1.16
CA GLY A 132 20.82 9.77 0.83
C GLY A 132 21.13 8.38 0.25
N GLU A 133 20.11 7.60 -0.13
CA GLU A 133 20.25 6.29 -0.76
C GLU A 133 19.72 6.30 -2.21
N PRO A 134 20.26 7.14 -3.11
CA PRO A 134 19.66 7.39 -4.42
C PRO A 134 19.69 6.16 -5.33
N ALA A 135 20.69 5.28 -5.21
CA ALA A 135 20.75 4.05 -6.00
C ALA A 135 19.53 3.14 -5.74
N ILE A 136 19.18 2.94 -4.47
CA ILE A 136 18.00 2.15 -4.06
C ILE A 136 16.72 2.86 -4.50
N GLY A 137 16.67 4.18 -4.32
CA GLY A 137 15.52 4.99 -4.72
C GLY A 137 15.20 4.91 -6.21
N ARG A 138 16.25 5.01 -7.05
CA ARG A 138 16.14 4.89 -8.52
C ARG A 138 15.69 3.50 -8.92
N ALA A 139 16.35 2.44 -8.43
CA ALA A 139 16.00 1.06 -8.76
C ALA A 139 14.52 0.72 -8.48
N MET A 140 13.98 1.20 -7.36
CA MET A 140 12.56 1.03 -7.01
C MET A 140 11.62 1.78 -7.95
N ILE A 141 11.97 3.00 -8.35
CA ILE A 141 11.14 3.79 -9.27
C ILE A 141 11.25 3.23 -10.69
N ASP A 142 12.43 2.79 -11.13
CA ASP A 142 12.67 2.11 -12.39
C ASP A 142 11.83 0.85 -12.53
N SER A 143 11.67 0.06 -11.45
CA SER A 143 10.84 -1.15 -11.48
C SER A 143 9.35 -0.88 -11.71
N LEU A 144 8.91 0.39 -11.67
CA LEU A 144 7.55 0.79 -12.06
C LEU A 144 7.39 0.97 -13.58
N GLY A 145 8.47 0.87 -14.37
CA GLY A 145 8.46 0.97 -15.82
C GLY A 145 8.07 2.37 -16.31
N TRP A 146 8.74 3.40 -15.77
CA TRP A 146 8.44 4.79 -16.11
C TRP A 146 9.04 5.21 -17.45
N MET A 147 10.12 4.56 -17.89
CA MET A 147 10.73 4.83 -19.20
C MET A 147 9.77 4.48 -20.33
N GLU A 148 9.01 3.39 -20.18
CA GLU A 148 7.97 2.99 -21.12
C GLU A 148 6.71 3.84 -20.95
N ASN A 149 6.33 4.14 -19.70
CA ASN A 149 5.12 4.90 -19.42
C ASN A 149 5.21 5.72 -18.12
N LYS A 150 5.58 6.99 -18.27
CA LYS A 150 5.67 7.99 -17.18
C LYS A 150 4.36 8.12 -16.39
N ALA A 151 3.20 7.89 -17.01
CA ALA A 151 1.90 7.99 -16.35
C ALA A 151 1.68 6.90 -15.28
N ARG A 152 2.40 5.77 -15.33
CA ARG A 152 2.33 4.73 -14.27
C ARG A 152 2.75 5.29 -12.92
N VAL A 153 3.85 6.05 -12.92
CA VAL A 153 4.40 6.69 -11.73
C VAL A 153 3.50 7.83 -11.24
N ASP A 154 2.96 8.65 -12.15
CA ASP A 154 2.00 9.70 -11.78
C ASP A 154 0.71 9.13 -11.17
N ASN A 155 0.24 8.01 -11.71
CA ASN A 155 -0.92 7.31 -11.17
C ASN A 155 -0.65 6.75 -9.77
N CYS A 156 0.57 6.30 -9.49
CA CYS A 156 0.98 5.91 -8.13
C CYS A 156 0.91 7.12 -7.20
N TRP A 157 1.51 8.25 -7.60
CA TRP A 157 1.50 9.46 -6.79
C TRP A 157 0.09 9.96 -6.49
N ARG A 158 -0.76 10.05 -7.52
CA ARG A 158 -2.17 10.47 -7.37
C ARG A 158 -2.94 9.60 -6.38
N ARG A 159 -2.72 8.28 -6.39
CA ARG A 159 -3.36 7.35 -5.44
C ARG A 159 -2.76 7.44 -4.02
N ILE A 160 -1.48 7.80 -3.91
CA ILE A 160 -0.84 8.05 -2.61
C ILE A 160 -1.41 9.33 -1.99
N LYS A 161 -1.59 10.40 -2.76
CA LYS A 161 -2.26 11.64 -2.27
C LYS A 161 -3.63 11.37 -1.67
N GLN A 162 -4.41 10.46 -2.26
CA GLN A 162 -5.68 10.02 -1.66
C GLN A 162 -5.47 9.34 -0.29
N SER A 163 -4.42 8.53 -0.16
CA SER A 163 -4.06 7.86 1.10
C SER A 163 -3.60 8.84 2.19
N LEU A 164 -2.99 9.96 1.77
CA LEU A 164 -2.48 11.03 2.64
C LEU A 164 -3.50 12.13 2.90
N HIS A 165 -4.70 12.04 2.31
CA HIS A 165 -5.69 13.09 2.46
C HIS A 165 -6.05 13.31 3.94
N GLY A 166 -5.81 14.52 4.43
CA GLY A 166 -6.05 14.90 5.82
C GLY A 166 -4.95 14.46 6.81
N VAL A 167 -3.91 13.76 6.36
CA VAL A 167 -2.71 13.41 7.14
C VAL A 167 -1.73 14.57 7.08
N ARG A 168 -1.20 14.99 8.24
CA ARG A 168 -0.15 16.01 8.26
C ARG A 168 1.16 15.36 7.87
N VAL A 169 1.71 15.66 6.69
CA VAL A 169 3.02 15.13 6.32
C VAL A 169 4.11 16.11 6.75
N LEU A 170 5.00 15.66 7.63
CA LEU A 170 6.19 16.42 7.97
C LEU A 170 7.19 16.44 6.81
N GLN A 171 7.60 17.64 6.45
CA GLN A 171 8.71 17.87 5.53
C GLN A 171 10.02 17.73 6.30
N LEU A 172 10.69 16.58 6.15
CA LEU A 172 12.00 16.36 6.76
C LEU A 172 13.07 17.22 6.07
N GLN A 173 14.05 17.69 6.85
CA GLN A 173 15.15 18.51 6.33
C GLN A 173 15.94 17.79 5.22
N SER A 174 16.10 16.47 5.34
CA SER A 174 16.75 15.62 4.32
C SER A 174 16.06 15.71 2.96
N TYR A 175 14.73 15.86 2.94
CA TYR A 175 13.95 15.98 1.72
C TYR A 175 14.24 17.29 1.01
N THR A 176 14.21 18.39 1.76
CA THR A 176 14.48 19.73 1.24
C THR A 176 15.93 19.85 0.78
N ALA A 177 16.89 19.32 1.54
CA ALA A 177 18.29 19.28 1.15
C ALA A 177 18.50 18.51 -0.17
N THR A 178 17.90 17.32 -0.29
CA THR A 178 17.98 16.51 -1.52
C THR A 178 17.39 17.26 -2.71
N TYR A 179 16.25 17.93 -2.53
CA TYR A 179 15.63 18.75 -3.56
C TYR A 179 16.59 19.83 -4.08
N TRP A 180 17.19 20.64 -3.19
CA TRP A 180 18.09 21.72 -3.60
C TRP A 180 19.34 21.21 -4.29
N ASN A 181 19.96 20.16 -3.74
CA ASN A 181 21.14 19.54 -4.33
C ASN A 181 20.85 19.00 -5.73
N THR A 182 19.70 18.34 -5.91
CA THR A 182 19.32 17.81 -7.22
C THR A 182 18.96 18.93 -8.19
N ARG A 183 18.22 19.96 -7.75
CA ARG A 183 17.84 21.12 -8.58
C ARG A 183 19.06 21.79 -9.20
N ALA A 184 20.14 21.95 -8.43
CA ALA A 184 21.38 22.57 -8.90
C ALA A 184 22.03 21.86 -10.09
N THR A 185 21.76 20.57 -10.27
CA THR A 185 22.29 19.75 -11.37
C THR A 185 21.39 19.70 -12.61
N ILE A 186 20.16 20.21 -12.53
CA ILE A 186 19.17 20.12 -13.61
C ILE A 186 19.13 21.42 -14.40
N THR A 187 19.36 21.32 -15.71
CA THR A 187 19.28 22.44 -16.66
C THR A 187 18.01 22.43 -17.50
N CYS A 188 17.32 21.30 -17.60
CA CYS A 188 16.16 21.15 -18.46
C CYS A 188 14.84 21.44 -17.72
N HIS A 189 14.05 22.34 -18.30
CA HIS A 189 12.69 22.70 -17.89
C HIS A 189 12.52 22.82 -16.36
N PRO A 190 13.38 23.55 -15.62
CA PRO A 190 13.46 23.47 -14.15
C PRO A 190 12.12 23.75 -13.45
N ASP A 191 11.29 24.60 -14.05
CA ASP A 191 10.03 25.07 -13.47
C ASP A 191 8.77 24.40 -14.07
N ASN A 192 8.89 23.73 -15.24
CA ASN A 192 7.79 22.93 -15.79
C ASN A 192 7.85 21.50 -15.21
N VAL A 193 6.99 21.18 -14.24
CA VAL A 193 6.98 19.86 -13.56
C VAL A 193 6.34 18.76 -14.42
N GLU A 194 5.52 19.13 -15.40
CA GLU A 194 4.83 18.17 -16.25
C GLU A 194 5.71 17.70 -17.41
N GLU A 195 6.53 18.60 -17.96
CA GLU A 195 7.51 18.28 -19.00
C GLU A 195 8.74 17.59 -18.40
N ARG A 196 8.91 16.31 -18.77
CA ARG A 196 9.89 15.41 -18.15
C ARG A 196 10.68 14.66 -19.21
N CYS A 197 11.97 14.97 -19.30
CA CYS A 197 12.93 14.11 -19.96
C CYS A 197 13.62 13.19 -18.93
N ASP A 198 14.42 12.26 -19.42
CA ASP A 198 15.00 11.20 -18.59
C ASP A 198 16.04 11.76 -17.61
N ASN A 199 16.66 12.91 -17.95
CA ASN A 199 17.63 13.60 -17.11
C ASN A 199 17.00 14.28 -15.88
N CYS A 200 15.77 14.81 -15.99
CA CYS A 200 15.10 15.51 -14.88
C CYS A 200 14.01 14.69 -14.19
N PHE A 201 13.68 13.49 -14.68
CA PHE A 201 12.55 12.71 -14.20
C PHE A 201 12.54 12.56 -12.66
N TYR A 202 13.64 12.08 -12.09
CA TYR A 202 13.78 11.87 -10.65
C TYR A 202 13.66 13.16 -9.84
N TYR A 203 14.28 14.24 -10.31
CA TYR A 203 14.14 15.57 -9.70
C TYR A 203 12.68 16.02 -9.67
N LYS A 204 11.94 15.82 -10.76
CA LYS A 204 10.51 16.17 -10.80
C LYS A 204 9.68 15.29 -9.87
N GLN A 205 10.02 14.01 -9.71
CA GLN A 205 9.36 13.14 -8.75
C GLN A 205 9.63 13.57 -7.30
N ILE A 206 10.88 13.94 -6.97
CA ILE A 206 11.23 14.54 -5.67
C ILE A 206 10.44 15.84 -5.46
N THR A 207 10.38 16.71 -6.48
CA THR A 207 9.63 17.98 -6.40
C THR A 207 8.15 17.75 -6.08
N LYS A 208 7.50 16.79 -6.75
CA LYS A 208 6.11 16.40 -6.47
C LYS A 208 5.94 15.94 -5.02
N PHE A 209 6.86 15.14 -4.50
CA PHE A 209 6.79 14.66 -3.13
C PHE A 209 7.07 15.74 -2.08
N VAL A 210 8.03 16.63 -2.32
CA VAL A 210 8.44 17.62 -1.32
C VAL A 210 7.43 18.77 -1.19
N PHE A 211 6.82 19.19 -2.31
CA PHE A 211 6.01 20.42 -2.35
C PHE A 211 4.55 20.23 -2.75
N ILE A 212 4.15 19.04 -3.20
CA ILE A 212 2.79 18.77 -3.71
C ILE A 212 2.12 17.68 -2.87
N ILE A 213 2.26 17.79 -1.55
CA ILE A 213 1.51 17.04 -0.54
C ILE A 213 0.34 17.87 -0.03
#